data_AF-A0A3N5IHX6-F1
#
_entry.id   AF-A0A3N5IHX6-F1
#
_cell.length_a   1.000
_cell.length_b   1.000
_cell.length_c   1.000
_cell.angle_alpha   90.00
_cell.angle_beta   90.00
_cell.angle_gamma   90.00
#
_symmetry.space_group_name_H-M   'P 1'
#
loop_
_entity.id
_entity.type
_entity.pdbx_description
1 polymer ?
#
loop_
_entity_poly.entity_id
_entity_poly.type
_entity_poly.pdbx_seq_one_letter_code
_entity_poly.pdbx_strand_id
1 'polypeptide(L)'
;NTANKMGLPREEMIVWDPYQPNGGNTREAIKRAKLILWKGHCSVHQMFQPVHVDNFRKQYPDGTVIVHPECHEDVVNRADLSGSTEFIIRTVTAAPAGTAWAVGTELNLVNRLKRDLTDKKVFFLSSTVCQCATMFRIDGAHLCWAMENLADGHVVNHIVVPDDEKHWAKVALDRMMAVS
;
A
#
# COMPACT_ATOMS: atom_id res chain seq x y z
N ASN A 1 -2.21 11.99 -0.75
CA ASN A 1 -3.37 11.07 -0.94
C ASN A 1 -4.33 11.07 0.23
N THR A 2 -4.05 10.40 1.36
CA THR A 2 -4.97 10.36 2.51
C THR A 2 -5.27 11.75 3.07
N ALA A 3 -4.25 12.58 3.25
CA ALA A 3 -4.41 13.96 3.71
C ALA A 3 -5.28 14.82 2.78
N ASN A 4 -5.11 14.66 1.46
CA ASN A 4 -5.95 15.32 0.46
C ASN A 4 -7.42 14.90 0.62
N LYS A 5 -7.68 13.60 0.82
CA LYS A 5 -9.05 13.08 1.05
C LYS A 5 -9.66 13.63 2.35
N MET A 6 -8.84 13.90 3.35
CA MET A 6 -9.25 14.54 4.61
C MET A 6 -9.37 16.07 4.51
N GLY A 7 -9.08 16.67 3.36
CA GLY A 7 -9.16 18.11 3.15
C GLY A 7 -8.08 18.92 3.86
N LEU A 8 -6.94 18.30 4.23
CA LEU A 8 -5.83 19.03 4.84
C LEU A 8 -5.17 19.99 3.81
N PRO A 9 -5.04 21.29 4.11
CA PRO A 9 -4.34 22.23 3.25
C PRO A 9 -2.84 21.90 3.13
N ARG A 10 -2.24 22.18 1.96
CA ARG A 10 -0.83 21.85 1.70
C ARG A 10 0.13 22.63 2.60
N GLU A 11 -0.24 23.84 3.01
CA GLU A 11 0.50 24.72 3.91
C GLU A 11 0.55 24.24 5.37
N GLU A 12 -0.34 23.31 5.73
CA GLU A 12 -0.38 22.63 7.03
C GLU A 12 0.34 21.27 7.00
N MET A 13 0.94 20.92 5.85
CA MET A 13 1.72 19.70 5.67
C MET A 13 3.18 20.04 5.38
N ILE A 14 4.10 19.26 5.94
CA ILE A 14 5.53 19.37 5.62
C ILE A 14 6.08 18.01 5.22
N VAL A 15 7.13 18.01 4.39
CA VAL A 15 7.92 16.81 4.10
C VAL A 15 9.19 16.84 4.94
N TRP A 16 9.41 15.80 5.75
CA TRP A 16 10.58 15.64 6.59
C TRP A 16 11.62 14.76 5.91
N ASP A 17 12.76 15.36 5.56
CA ASP A 17 13.95 14.66 5.08
C ASP A 17 14.93 14.40 6.25
N PRO A 18 15.07 13.16 6.73
CA PRO A 18 15.94 12.86 7.87
C PRO A 18 17.42 13.18 7.64
N TYR A 19 17.84 13.36 6.39
CA TYR A 19 19.21 13.70 6.03
C TYR A 19 19.48 15.20 6.08
N GLN A 20 18.48 16.02 6.38
CA GLN A 20 18.61 17.47 6.49
C GLN A 20 18.37 17.97 7.92
N PRO A 21 19.07 19.04 8.35
CA PRO A 21 18.75 19.70 9.61
C PRO A 21 17.27 20.09 9.68
N ASN A 22 16.59 19.73 10.78
CA ASN A 22 15.16 19.96 10.97
C ASN A 22 14.28 19.40 9.83
N GLY A 23 14.69 18.29 9.21
CA GLY A 23 13.91 17.70 8.12
C GLY A 23 13.91 18.51 6.83
N GLY A 24 14.75 19.55 6.71
CA GLY A 24 14.70 20.53 5.63
C GLY A 24 13.66 21.65 5.85
N ASN A 25 13.11 21.78 7.07
CA ASN A 25 12.04 22.72 7.38
C ASN A 25 12.46 23.78 8.40
N THR A 26 11.79 24.94 8.36
CA THR A 26 11.93 25.96 9.41
C THR A 26 11.22 25.53 10.69
N ARG A 27 11.63 26.08 11.85
CA ARG A 27 10.99 25.79 13.14
C ARG A 27 9.51 26.19 13.14
N GLU A 28 9.18 27.27 12.44
CA GLU A 28 7.82 27.79 12.30
C GLU A 28 6.95 26.86 11.45
N ALA A 29 7.50 26.28 10.37
CA ALA A 29 6.81 25.30 9.56
C ALA A 29 6.51 24.02 10.36
N ILE A 30 7.47 23.53 11.13
CA ILE A 30 7.30 22.35 12.00
C ILE A 30 6.22 22.59 13.05
N LYS A 31 6.22 23.75 13.71
CA LYS A 31 5.20 24.08 14.72
C LYS A 31 3.79 24.24 14.15
N ARG A 32 3.67 24.71 12.90
CA ARG A 32 2.38 24.86 12.22
C ARG A 32 1.85 23.54 11.63
N ALA A 33 2.76 22.63 11.27
CA ALA A 33 2.38 21.40 10.58
C ALA A 33 1.41 20.56 11.40
N LYS A 34 0.26 20.23 10.81
CA LYS A 34 -0.67 19.22 11.34
C LYS A 34 -0.30 17.82 10.88
N LEU A 35 0.42 17.70 9.76
CA LEU A 35 0.91 16.45 9.24
C LEU A 35 2.36 16.58 8.78
N ILE A 36 3.19 15.67 9.28
CA ILE A 36 4.59 15.53 8.87
C ILE A 36 4.69 14.28 8.01
N LEU A 37 4.90 14.48 6.71
CA LEU A 37 5.12 13.43 5.75
C LEU A 37 6.60 13.06 5.76
N TRP A 38 6.93 11.83 6.11
CA TRP A 38 8.29 11.36 5.95
C TRP A 38 8.64 11.29 4.46
N LYS A 39 9.87 11.68 4.09
CA LYS A 39 10.39 11.57 2.72
C LYS A 39 10.71 10.11 2.37
N GLY A 40 9.67 9.28 2.38
CA GLY A 40 9.69 7.86 2.03
C GLY A 40 8.60 7.56 1.01
N HIS A 41 8.81 6.49 0.26
CA HIS A 41 7.82 5.99 -0.69
C HIS A 41 8.00 4.48 -0.83
N CYS A 42 6.94 3.80 -1.26
CA CYS A 42 7.04 2.40 -1.66
C CYS A 42 7.53 2.33 -3.11
N SER A 43 8.67 1.68 -3.32
CA SER A 43 9.26 1.49 -4.66
C SER A 43 8.33 0.72 -5.60
N VAL A 44 7.46 -0.16 -5.07
CA VAL A 44 6.46 -0.89 -5.87
C VAL A 44 5.39 0.05 -6.39
N HIS A 45 4.78 0.86 -5.52
CA HIS A 45 3.65 1.73 -5.93
C HIS A 45 4.07 2.98 -6.69
N GLN A 46 5.33 3.41 -6.60
CA GLN A 46 5.87 4.50 -7.44
C GLN A 46 6.08 4.10 -8.90
N MET A 47 6.03 2.80 -9.23
CA MET A 47 6.12 2.34 -10.62
C MET A 47 4.85 2.58 -11.42
N PHE A 48 3.71 2.83 -10.76
CA PHE A 48 2.50 3.19 -11.46
C PHE A 48 2.61 4.64 -11.96
N GLN A 49 2.30 4.84 -13.23
CA GLN A 49 2.34 6.14 -13.89
C GLN A 49 0.96 6.48 -14.45
N PRO A 50 0.64 7.77 -14.60
CA PRO A 50 -0.63 8.22 -15.18
C PRO A 50 -0.95 7.60 -16.55
N VAL A 51 0.09 7.36 -17.37
CA VAL A 51 -0.04 6.73 -18.69
C VAL A 51 -0.60 5.30 -18.63
N HIS A 52 -0.35 4.57 -17.54
CA HIS A 52 -0.91 3.22 -17.36
C HIS A 52 -2.44 3.26 -17.24
N VAL A 53 -2.96 4.25 -16.51
CA VAL A 53 -4.41 4.49 -16.38
C VAL A 53 -5.01 4.83 -17.74
N ASP A 54 -4.36 5.75 -18.47
CA ASP A 54 -4.82 6.17 -19.80
C ASP A 54 -4.84 5.01 -20.80
N ASN A 55 -3.80 4.18 -20.79
CA ASN A 55 -3.70 3.02 -21.68
C ASN A 55 -4.76 1.96 -21.37
N PHE A 56 -5.06 1.72 -20.09
CA PHE A 56 -6.15 0.83 -19.72
C PHE A 56 -7.49 1.35 -20.21
N ARG A 57 -7.80 2.63 -19.97
CA ARG A 57 -9.06 3.25 -20.41
C ARG A 57 -9.24 3.24 -21.93
N LYS A 58 -8.17 3.35 -22.71
CA LYS A 58 -8.23 3.18 -24.18
C LYS A 58 -8.67 1.78 -24.60
N GLN A 59 -8.29 0.76 -23.86
CA GLN A 59 -8.63 -0.64 -24.16
C GLN A 59 -9.97 -1.08 -23.54
N TYR A 60 -10.30 -0.52 -22.37
CA TYR A 60 -11.51 -0.82 -21.60
C TYR A 60 -12.18 0.51 -21.17
N PRO A 61 -12.92 1.19 -22.06
CA PRO A 61 -13.54 2.47 -21.76
C PRO A 61 -14.51 2.42 -20.56
N ASP A 62 -15.22 1.32 -20.40
CA ASP A 62 -16.15 1.07 -19.28
C ASP A 62 -15.48 0.36 -18.08
N GLY A 63 -14.16 0.16 -18.15
CA GLY A 63 -13.40 -0.49 -17.09
C GLY A 63 -13.15 0.43 -15.91
N THR A 64 -13.12 -0.14 -14.70
CA THR A 64 -12.84 0.60 -13.46
C THR A 64 -11.38 0.45 -13.05
N VAL A 65 -10.75 1.56 -12.66
CA VAL A 65 -9.37 1.63 -12.17
C VAL A 65 -9.39 1.83 -10.66
N ILE A 66 -8.79 0.89 -9.95
CA ILE A 66 -8.67 0.91 -8.49
C ILE A 66 -7.22 0.77 -8.06
N VAL A 67 -6.74 1.66 -7.19
CA VAL A 67 -5.31 1.72 -6.81
C VAL A 67 -5.10 1.80 -5.31
N HIS A 68 -3.91 1.44 -4.85
CA HIS A 68 -3.49 1.66 -3.47
C HIS A 68 -3.15 3.14 -3.24
N PRO A 69 -3.42 3.73 -2.06
CA PRO A 69 -3.09 5.13 -1.75
C PRO A 69 -1.58 5.41 -1.65
N GLU A 70 -0.71 4.38 -1.71
CA GLU A 70 0.75 4.56 -1.81
C GLU A 70 1.23 4.92 -3.23
N CYS A 71 0.36 4.80 -4.24
CA CYS A 71 0.67 5.26 -5.59
C CYS A 71 0.90 6.78 -5.63
N HIS A 72 1.63 7.25 -6.64
CA HIS A 72 1.82 8.68 -6.86
C HIS A 72 0.47 9.41 -6.93
N GLU A 73 0.41 10.66 -6.43
CA GLU A 73 -0.81 11.46 -6.37
C GLU A 73 -1.52 11.56 -7.73
N ASP A 74 -0.76 11.77 -8.81
CA ASP A 74 -1.30 11.84 -10.18
C ASP A 74 -1.98 10.54 -10.63
N VAL A 75 -1.52 9.38 -10.14
CA VAL A 75 -2.17 8.09 -10.43
C VAL A 75 -3.45 7.96 -9.62
N VAL A 76 -3.41 8.32 -8.34
CA VAL A 76 -4.58 8.26 -7.45
C VAL A 76 -5.69 9.19 -7.95
N ASN A 77 -5.34 10.40 -8.40
CA ASN A 77 -6.30 11.37 -8.93
C ASN A 77 -6.94 10.92 -10.25
N ARG A 78 -6.28 10.03 -11.00
CA ARG A 78 -6.83 9.48 -12.26
C ARG A 78 -7.60 8.18 -12.05
N ALA A 79 -7.37 7.47 -10.95
CA ALA A 79 -8.10 6.26 -10.61
C ALA A 79 -9.54 6.58 -10.20
N ASP A 80 -10.46 5.64 -10.45
CA ASP A 80 -11.87 5.78 -10.05
C ASP A 80 -12.02 5.54 -8.54
N LEU A 81 -11.19 4.65 -7.99
CA LEU A 81 -11.21 4.26 -6.58
C LEU A 81 -9.79 4.14 -6.00
N SER A 82 -9.65 4.48 -4.71
CA SER A 82 -8.38 4.34 -3.99
C SER A 82 -8.61 3.85 -2.56
N GLY A 83 -7.86 2.83 -2.14
CA GLY A 83 -7.97 2.26 -0.80
C GLY A 83 -6.95 1.14 -0.51
N SER A 84 -7.01 0.61 0.71
CA SER A 84 -6.15 -0.50 1.14
C SER A 84 -6.35 -1.75 0.29
N THR A 85 -5.44 -2.72 0.41
CA THR A 85 -5.60 -4.04 -0.21
C THR A 85 -6.94 -4.70 0.12
N GLU A 86 -7.39 -4.58 1.37
CA GLU A 86 -8.71 -5.08 1.80
C GLU A 86 -9.87 -4.36 1.11
N PHE A 87 -9.79 -3.02 1.00
CA PHE A 87 -10.78 -2.25 0.25
C PHE A 87 -10.85 -2.70 -1.22
N ILE A 88 -9.68 -2.95 -1.84
CA ILE A 88 -9.58 -3.45 -3.22
C ILE A 88 -10.25 -4.82 -3.34
N ILE A 89 -9.90 -5.77 -2.48
CA ILE A 89 -10.45 -7.13 -2.49
C ILE A 89 -11.97 -7.08 -2.39
N ARG A 90 -12.50 -6.39 -1.38
CA ARG A 90 -13.94 -6.27 -1.17
C ARG A 90 -14.66 -5.67 -2.37
N THR A 91 -14.11 -4.58 -2.92
CA THR A 91 -14.73 -3.85 -4.04
C THR A 91 -14.78 -4.69 -5.31
N VAL A 92 -13.65 -5.29 -5.71
CA VAL A 92 -13.57 -6.09 -6.94
C VAL A 92 -14.39 -7.38 -6.81
N THR A 93 -14.41 -8.00 -5.63
CA THR A 93 -15.20 -9.22 -5.37
C THR A 93 -16.70 -8.94 -5.41
N ALA A 94 -17.15 -7.81 -4.84
CA ALA A 94 -18.57 -7.43 -4.81
C ALA A 94 -19.09 -6.87 -6.14
N ALA A 95 -18.22 -6.65 -7.13
CA ALA A 95 -18.62 -6.09 -8.42
C ALA A 95 -19.53 -7.05 -9.21
N PRO A 96 -20.38 -6.55 -10.11
CA PRO A 96 -21.13 -7.38 -11.04
C PRO A 96 -20.22 -8.22 -11.96
N ALA A 97 -20.70 -9.38 -12.40
CA ALA A 97 -20.04 -10.20 -13.41
C ALA A 97 -19.88 -9.43 -14.74
N GLY A 98 -18.84 -9.75 -15.51
CA GLY A 98 -18.53 -9.12 -16.79
C GLY A 98 -17.79 -7.78 -16.69
N THR A 99 -17.63 -7.23 -15.49
CA THR A 99 -16.88 -5.98 -15.27
C THR A 99 -15.38 -6.15 -15.51
N ALA A 100 -14.73 -5.07 -15.93
CA ALA A 100 -13.30 -5.00 -16.16
C ALA A 100 -12.62 -4.08 -15.13
N TRP A 101 -11.52 -4.55 -14.54
CA TRP A 101 -10.84 -3.90 -13.43
C TRP A 101 -9.35 -3.80 -13.70
N ALA A 102 -8.79 -2.60 -13.65
CA ALA A 102 -7.35 -2.40 -13.54
C ALA A 102 -6.98 -2.13 -12.08
N VAL A 103 -6.09 -2.95 -11.54
CA VAL A 103 -5.69 -2.91 -10.13
C VAL A 103 -4.24 -2.45 -10.02
N GLY A 104 -4.02 -1.30 -9.37
CA GLY A 104 -2.70 -0.73 -9.08
C GLY A 104 -2.26 -1.00 -7.65
N THR A 105 -1.72 -2.18 -7.39
CA THR A 105 -1.14 -2.58 -6.09
C THR A 105 -0.08 -3.67 -6.29
N GLU A 106 0.31 -4.41 -5.27
CA GLU A 106 1.26 -5.52 -5.39
C GLU A 106 0.73 -6.66 -6.31
N LEU A 107 1.61 -7.23 -7.14
CA LEU A 107 1.26 -8.16 -8.22
C LEU A 107 0.61 -9.46 -7.74
N ASN A 108 1.07 -10.06 -6.64
CA ASN A 108 0.52 -11.32 -6.13
C ASN A 108 -0.96 -11.18 -5.76
N LEU A 109 -1.34 -10.04 -5.20
CA LEU A 109 -2.76 -9.74 -4.94
C LEU A 109 -3.57 -9.70 -6.23
N VAL A 110 -3.07 -9.02 -7.26
CA VAL A 110 -3.78 -8.92 -8.55
C VAL A 110 -3.90 -10.27 -9.24
N ASN A 111 -2.83 -11.07 -9.23
CA ASN A 111 -2.84 -12.42 -9.78
C ASN A 111 -3.81 -13.34 -9.03
N ARG A 112 -3.89 -13.21 -7.70
CA ARG A 112 -4.88 -13.93 -6.89
C ARG A 112 -6.31 -13.56 -7.29
N LEU A 113 -6.62 -12.26 -7.36
CA LEU A 113 -7.95 -11.79 -7.79
C LEU A 113 -8.29 -12.27 -9.21
N LYS A 114 -7.35 -12.20 -10.14
CA LYS A 114 -7.54 -12.68 -11.52
C LYS A 114 -7.82 -14.19 -11.60
N ARG A 115 -7.17 -14.98 -10.75
CA ARG A 115 -7.37 -16.45 -10.68
C ARG A 115 -8.71 -16.80 -10.04
N ASP A 116 -9.05 -16.13 -8.93
CA ASP A 116 -10.20 -16.49 -8.12
C ASP A 116 -11.52 -15.93 -8.69
N LEU A 117 -11.48 -14.79 -9.41
CA LEU A 117 -12.65 -14.12 -10.00
C LEU A 117 -12.72 -14.33 -11.52
N THR A 118 -13.11 -15.53 -11.94
CA THR A 118 -13.18 -15.90 -13.36
C THR A 118 -14.33 -15.25 -14.13
N ASP A 119 -15.31 -14.69 -13.42
CA ASP A 119 -16.48 -14.01 -13.99
C ASP A 119 -16.21 -12.52 -14.32
N LYS A 120 -15.01 -12.02 -14.01
CA LYS A 120 -14.58 -10.62 -14.21
C LYS A 120 -13.24 -10.57 -14.91
N LYS A 121 -12.94 -9.45 -15.57
CA LYS A 121 -11.63 -9.22 -16.18
C LYS A 121 -10.77 -8.40 -15.24
N VAL A 122 -9.78 -9.02 -14.60
CA VAL A 122 -8.85 -8.34 -13.69
C VAL A 122 -7.48 -8.20 -14.35
N PHE A 123 -6.96 -6.97 -14.40
CA PHE A 123 -5.69 -6.61 -15.00
C PHE A 123 -4.77 -5.94 -13.99
N PHE A 124 -3.48 -6.22 -14.11
CA PHE A 124 -2.45 -5.44 -13.44
C PHE A 124 -2.31 -4.10 -14.17
N LEU A 125 -2.33 -2.99 -13.42
CA LEU A 125 -2.41 -1.65 -14.03
C LEU A 125 -1.19 -1.32 -14.90
N SER A 126 0.02 -1.72 -14.49
CA SER A 126 1.25 -1.42 -15.24
C SER A 126 1.64 -2.56 -16.18
N SER A 127 2.29 -2.23 -17.30
CA SER A 127 2.99 -3.22 -18.13
C SER A 127 4.32 -3.67 -17.53
N THR A 128 4.88 -2.90 -16.59
CA THR A 128 6.13 -3.20 -15.90
C THR A 128 5.82 -3.83 -14.56
N VAL A 129 6.22 -5.09 -14.41
CA VAL A 129 6.08 -5.80 -13.14
C VAL A 129 7.11 -5.27 -12.15
N CYS A 130 6.63 -4.75 -11.02
CA CYS A 130 7.46 -4.46 -9.86
C CYS A 130 6.99 -5.34 -8.69
N GLN A 131 7.84 -6.27 -8.30
CA GLN A 131 7.58 -7.17 -7.19
C GLN A 131 8.18 -6.59 -5.91
N CYS A 132 7.49 -6.78 -4.79
CA CYS A 132 8.04 -6.45 -3.48
C CYS A 132 9.11 -7.49 -3.12
N ALA A 133 10.39 -7.18 -3.41
CA ALA A 133 11.49 -8.13 -3.23
C ALA A 133 11.60 -8.70 -1.81
N THR A 134 11.17 -7.96 -0.79
CA THR A 134 11.15 -8.43 0.61
C THR A 134 9.99 -9.39 0.89
N MET A 135 8.80 -9.18 0.32
CA MET A 135 7.70 -10.15 0.40
C MET A 135 8.06 -11.47 -0.28
N PHE A 136 8.76 -11.40 -1.42
CA PHE A 136 9.21 -12.58 -2.17
C PHE A 136 10.33 -13.38 -1.50
N ARG A 137 10.85 -12.94 -0.34
CA ARG A 137 11.77 -13.75 0.48
C ARG A 137 11.04 -14.85 1.25
N ILE A 138 9.72 -14.81 1.33
CA ILE A 138 8.92 -15.85 1.96
C ILE A 138 8.53 -16.86 0.89
N ASP A 139 9.01 -18.10 1.03
CA ASP A 139 8.71 -19.20 0.13
C ASP A 139 8.32 -20.48 0.90
N GLY A 140 7.87 -21.49 0.15
CA GLY A 140 7.40 -22.75 0.73
C GLY A 140 8.50 -23.53 1.45
N ALA A 141 9.76 -23.43 1.02
CA ALA A 141 10.86 -24.16 1.66
C ALA A 141 11.19 -23.57 3.03
N HIS A 142 11.29 -22.24 3.12
CA HIS A 142 11.51 -21.54 4.39
C HIS A 142 10.32 -21.71 5.35
N LEU A 143 9.09 -21.71 4.82
CA LEU A 143 7.90 -22.01 5.63
C LEU A 143 7.95 -23.44 6.16
N CYS A 144 8.22 -24.43 5.31
CA CYS A 144 8.34 -25.84 5.71
C CYS A 144 9.40 -26.00 6.81
N TRP A 145 10.59 -25.45 6.59
CA TRP A 145 11.69 -25.50 7.55
C TRP A 145 11.32 -24.86 8.89
N ALA A 146 10.64 -23.70 8.89
CA ALA A 146 10.19 -23.07 10.12
C ALA A 146 9.15 -23.92 10.88
N MET A 147 8.25 -24.58 10.15
CA MET A 147 7.22 -25.46 10.73
C MET A 147 7.80 -26.76 11.28
N GLU A 148 8.78 -27.36 10.60
CA GLU A 148 9.49 -28.56 11.07
C GLU A 148 10.26 -28.28 12.36
N ASN A 149 11.02 -27.18 12.41
CA ASN A 149 11.70 -26.77 13.64
C ASN A 149 10.71 -26.61 14.79
N LEU A 150 9.57 -25.95 14.54
CA LEU A 150 8.55 -25.76 15.57
C LEU A 150 7.95 -27.09 16.05
N ALA A 151 7.70 -28.04 15.14
CA ALA A 151 7.21 -29.38 15.47
C ALA A 151 8.21 -30.17 16.33
N ASP A 152 9.51 -29.98 16.09
CA ASP A 152 10.60 -30.56 16.87
C ASP A 152 10.88 -29.81 18.19
N GLY A 153 10.08 -28.79 18.53
CA GLY A 153 10.23 -27.98 19.74
C GLY A 153 11.32 -26.90 19.67
N HIS A 154 11.86 -26.63 18.47
CA HIS A 154 12.88 -25.60 18.23
C HIS A 154 12.24 -24.34 17.62
N VAL A 155 12.31 -23.21 18.34
CA VAL A 155 11.81 -21.93 17.81
C VAL A 155 12.91 -21.21 17.05
N VAL A 156 12.74 -21.07 15.73
CA VAL A 156 13.66 -20.34 14.85
C VAL A 156 13.12 -18.94 14.53
N ASN A 157 14.02 -17.96 14.37
CA ASN A 157 13.66 -16.58 14.02
C ASN A 157 12.60 -15.94 14.94
N HIS A 158 12.65 -16.25 16.24
CA HIS A 158 11.73 -15.66 17.21
C HIS A 158 11.85 -14.13 17.20
N ILE A 159 10.76 -13.46 16.85
CA ILE A 159 10.70 -11.99 16.85
C ILE A 159 10.62 -11.51 18.28
N VAL A 160 11.72 -10.91 18.75
CA VAL A 160 11.80 -10.29 20.08
C VAL A 160 11.99 -8.79 19.91
N VAL A 161 11.17 -8.02 20.60
CA VAL A 161 11.24 -6.55 20.65
C VAL A 161 11.56 -6.15 22.10
N PRO A 162 12.43 -5.16 22.36
CA PRO A 162 12.69 -4.65 23.69
C PRO A 162 11.41 -4.20 24.41
N ASP A 163 11.33 -4.38 25.73
CA ASP A 163 10.08 -4.15 26.48
C ASP A 163 9.64 -2.68 26.47
N ASP A 164 10.57 -1.73 26.48
CA ASP A 164 10.26 -0.30 26.35
C ASP A 164 9.66 0.02 24.97
N GLU A 165 10.26 -0.50 23.89
CA GLU A 165 9.72 -0.34 22.54
C GLU A 165 8.33 -0.98 22.39
N LYS A 166 8.13 -2.19 22.93
CA LYS A 166 6.81 -2.86 22.96
C LYS A 166 5.76 -2.00 23.65
N HIS A 167 6.10 -1.43 24.81
CA HIS A 167 5.17 -0.62 25.58
C HIS A 167 4.68 0.59 24.76
N TRP A 168 5.61 1.40 24.25
CA TRP A 168 5.25 2.63 23.53
C TRP A 168 4.61 2.35 22.17
N ALA A 169 5.09 1.34 21.44
CA ALA A 169 4.45 0.91 20.19
C ALA A 169 3.02 0.43 20.42
N LYS A 170 2.77 -0.32 21.50
CA LYS A 170 1.43 -0.78 21.86
C LYS A 170 0.50 0.37 22.22
N VAL A 171 0.96 1.36 22.98
CA VAL A 171 0.14 2.56 23.30
C VAL A 171 -0.27 3.31 22.03
N ALA A 172 0.65 3.46 21.07
CA ALA A 172 0.33 4.08 19.79
C ALA A 172 -0.71 3.26 18.99
N LEU A 173 -0.53 1.94 18.93
CA LEU A 173 -1.45 1.02 18.26
C LEU A 173 -2.85 1.03 18.90
N ASP A 174 -2.94 0.94 20.22
CA ASP A 174 -4.22 0.93 20.95
C ASP A 174 -5.00 2.23 20.71
N ARG A 175 -4.31 3.38 20.70
CA ARG A 175 -4.92 4.68 20.40
C ARG A 175 -5.44 4.76 18.97
N MET A 176 -4.70 4.22 18.00
CA MET A 176 -5.15 4.13 16.60
C MET A 176 -6.42 3.28 16.50
N MET A 177 -6.46 2.11 17.16
CA MET A 177 -7.61 1.22 17.14
C MET A 177 -8.84 1.81 17.82
N ALA A 178 -8.67 2.63 18.87
CA ALA A 178 -9.77 3.27 19.58
C ALA A 178 -10.50 4.35 18.77
N VAL A 179 -9.91 4.86 17.69
CA VAL A 179 -10.47 5.92 16.84
C VAL A 179 -10.81 5.46 15.41
N SER A 180 -10.59 4.17 15.11
CA SER A 180 -10.82 3.57 13.79
C SER A 180 -12.18 2.89 13.68
#